data_AF-A0AAE3CYE7-F1
#
_entry.id   AF-A0AAE3CYE7-F1
#
_cell.length_a   1.000
_cell.length_b   1.000
_cell.length_c   1.000
_cell.angle_alpha   90.00
_cell.angle_beta   90.00
_cell.angle_gamma   90.00
#
_symmetry.space_group_name_H-M   'P 1'
#
loop_
_entity.id
_entity.type
_entity.pdbx_description
1 polymer ?
#
loop_
_entity_poly.entity_id
_entity_poly.type
_entity_poly.pdbx_seq_one_letter_code
_entity_poly.pdbx_strand_id
1 'polypeptide(L)' 'MTRLSNTENQFDLSWDEYVIAVEDSYLIEAEADLTDEQYRDVSTAFDIGMTPIGCAIALMEARRPRRPATDWRMAA' A
#
# COMPACT_ATOMS: atom_id res chain seq x y z
N MET A 1 -18.77 -16.90 26.73
CA MET A 1 -19.36 -16.69 25.39
C MET A 1 -18.40 -15.81 24.60
N THR A 2 -17.67 -16.40 23.66
CA THR A 2 -16.61 -15.74 22.91
C THR A 2 -17.23 -14.96 21.75
N ARG A 3 -17.32 -13.64 21.89
CA ARG A 3 -17.79 -12.75 20.83
C ARG A 3 -16.57 -12.28 20.03
N LEU A 4 -16.14 -13.12 19.08
CA LEU A 4 -15.27 -12.71 17.98
C LEU A 4 -16.13 -11.89 17.01
N SER A 5 -16.38 -10.63 17.37
CA SER A 5 -17.10 -9.69 16.52
C SER A 5 -16.38 -8.39 16.66
N ASN A 6 -15.37 -8.22 15.82
CA ASN A 6 -15.26 -7.11 14.91
C ASN A 6 -13.84 -7.18 14.34
N THR A 7 -13.74 -7.43 13.04
CA THR A 7 -12.66 -6.82 12.27
C THR A 7 -13.01 -5.32 12.26
N GLU A 8 -12.84 -4.65 13.40
CA GLU A 8 -12.82 -3.18 13.44
C GLU A 8 -11.67 -2.83 12.52
N ASN A 9 -11.90 -1.97 11.53
CA ASN A 9 -10.80 -1.33 10.82
C ASN A 9 -9.82 -0.89 11.89
N GLN A 10 -8.66 -1.54 11.97
CA GLN A 10 -7.71 -1.37 13.10
C GLN A 10 -7.09 0.04 13.14
N PHE A 11 -7.51 0.89 12.21
CA PHE A 11 -7.10 2.25 12.00
C PHE A 11 -8.37 3.10 11.99
N ASP A 12 -8.67 3.74 13.12
CA ASP A 12 -9.69 4.79 13.24
C ASP A 12 -9.13 6.09 12.61
N LEU A 13 -8.71 5.99 11.35
CA LEU A 13 -8.15 7.08 10.57
C LEU A 13 -9.25 7.67 9.70
N SER A 14 -9.38 8.99 9.74
CA SER A 14 -10.14 9.71 8.71
C SER A 14 -9.47 9.53 7.33
N TRP A 15 -10.23 9.80 6.27
CA TRP A 15 -9.71 9.77 4.90
C TRP A 15 -8.45 10.63 4.74
N ASP A 16 -8.46 11.85 5.28
CA ASP A 16 -7.32 12.76 5.18
C ASP A 16 -6.09 12.21 5.92
N GLU A 17 -6.28 11.66 7.13
CA GLU A 17 -5.19 11.04 7.89
C GLU A 17 -4.64 9.79 7.21
N TYR A 18 -5.51 9.03 6.53
CA TYR A 18 -5.10 7.87 5.74
C TYR A 18 -4.23 8.27 4.55
N VAL A 19 -4.67 9.25 3.77
CA VAL A 19 -3.94 9.77 2.61
C VAL A 19 -2.57 10.28 3.03
N ILE A 20 -2.51 11.10 4.08
CA ILE A 20 -1.24 11.63 4.61
C ILE A 20 -0.30 10.49 5.01
N ALA A 21 -0.81 9.46 5.69
CA ALA A 21 0.01 8.32 6.10
C ALA A 21 0.53 7.50 4.90
N VAL A 22 -0.27 7.37 3.83
CA VAL A 22 0.18 6.73 2.59
C VAL A 22 1.21 7.59 1.87
N GLU A 23 0.97 8.90 1.74
CA GLU A 23 1.91 9.84 1.10
C GLU A 23 3.23 9.90 1.83
N ASP A 24 3.25 9.99 3.16
CA ASP A 24 4.49 10.02 3.95
C ASP A 24 5.28 8.72 3.75
N SER A 25 4.60 7.56 3.85
CA SER A 25 5.22 6.26 3.61
C SER A 25 5.75 6.12 2.18
N TYR A 26 5.02 6.64 1.21
CA TYR A 26 5.38 6.56 -0.19
C TYR A 26 6.50 7.53 -0.56
N LEU A 27 6.49 8.74 -0.01
CA LEU A 27 7.53 9.76 -0.20
C LEU A 27 8.87 9.30 0.37
N ILE A 28 8.88 8.67 1.54
CA ILE A 28 10.10 8.12 2.17
C ILE A 28 10.78 7.09 1.25
N GLU A 29 10.00 6.21 0.63
CA GLU A 29 10.53 5.06 -0.10
C GLU A 29 10.70 5.30 -1.62
N ALA A 30 9.81 6.09 -2.21
CA ALA A 30 9.78 6.35 -3.65
C ALA A 30 10.32 7.74 -4.04
N GLU A 31 10.61 8.61 -3.07
CA GLU A 31 11.06 10.01 -3.25
C GLU A 31 10.17 10.79 -4.23
N ALA A 32 8.88 10.48 -4.24
CA ALA A 32 7.92 11.01 -5.19
C ALA A 32 6.54 11.18 -4.57
N ASP A 33 5.79 12.14 -5.08
CA ASP A 33 4.37 12.31 -4.77
C ASP A 33 3.51 11.25 -5.46
N LEU A 34 2.30 11.05 -4.92
CA LEU A 34 1.28 10.23 -5.55
C LEU A 34 0.75 10.92 -6.82
N THR A 35 0.53 10.13 -7.87
CA THR A 35 -0.19 10.62 -9.06
C THR A 35 -1.70 10.53 -8.87
N ASP A 36 -2.48 11.27 -9.68
CA ASP A 36 -3.96 11.19 -9.68
C ASP A 36 -4.50 9.76 -9.89
N GLU A 37 -3.75 8.92 -10.59
CA GLU A 37 -4.08 7.50 -10.77
C GLU A 37 -3.90 6.73 -9.46
N GLN A 38 -2.78 6.96 -8.78
CA GLN A 38 -2.47 6.32 -7.49
C GLN A 38 -3.45 6.77 -6.40
N TYR A 39 -3.94 8.01 -6.44
CA TYR A 39 -5.00 8.48 -5.54
C TYR A 39 -6.30 7.67 -5.65
N ARG A 40 -6.64 7.15 -6.84
CA ARG A 40 -7.79 6.23 -6.99
C ARG A 40 -7.52 4.88 -6.35
N ASP A 41 -6.28 4.40 -6.42
CA ASP A 41 -5.87 3.16 -5.76
C ASP A 41 -5.87 3.32 -4.24
N VAL A 42 -5.43 4.48 -3.72
CA VAL A 42 -5.52 4.84 -2.29
C VAL A 42 -6.97 4.90 -1.81
N SER A 43 -7.87 5.50 -2.59
CA SER A 43 -9.31 5.51 -2.28
C SER A 43 -9.87 4.11 -2.17
N THR A 44 -9.53 3.25 -3.13
CA THR A 44 -9.99 1.85 -3.13
C THR A 44 -9.41 1.09 -1.93
N ALA A 45 -8.14 1.32 -1.60
CA ALA A 45 -7.47 0.72 -0.45
C ALA A 45 -8.11 1.14 0.89
N PHE A 46 -8.52 2.40 1.02
CA PHE A 46 -9.25 2.91 2.17
C PHE A 46 -10.63 2.25 2.30
N ASP A 47 -11.40 2.18 1.21
CA ASP A 47 -12.74 1.58 1.19
C ASP A 47 -12.74 0.10 1.61
N ILE A 48 -11.68 -0.64 1.28
CA ILE A 48 -11.51 -2.06 1.66
C ILE A 48 -10.84 -2.26 3.03
N GLY A 49 -10.49 -1.18 3.73
CA GLY A 49 -9.86 -1.24 5.05
C GLY A 49 -8.38 -1.69 5.02
N MET A 50 -7.68 -1.48 3.92
CA MET A 50 -6.25 -1.76 3.82
C MET A 50 -5.45 -0.79 4.68
N THR A 51 -4.38 -1.24 5.32
CA THR A 51 -3.51 -0.36 6.12
C THR A 51 -2.75 0.64 5.23
N PRO A 52 -2.43 1.86 5.71
CA PRO A 52 -1.69 2.85 4.92
C PRO A 52 -0.36 2.30 4.38
N ILE A 53 0.39 1.59 5.25
CA ILE A 53 1.66 0.93 4.87
C ILE A 53 1.42 -0.14 3.80
N GLY A 54 0.35 -0.94 3.92
CA GLY A 54 -0.01 -1.93 2.92
C GLY A 54 -0.32 -1.32 1.55
N CYS A 55 -1.01 -0.17 1.55
CA CYS A 55 -1.29 0.59 0.34
C CYS A 55 0.02 1.12 -0.30
N ALA A 56 0.89 1.75 0.50
CA ALA A 56 2.19 2.24 0.01
C ALA A 56 3.05 1.11 -0.59
N ILE A 57 3.09 -0.07 0.04
CA ILE A 57 3.77 -1.25 -0.49
C ILE A 57 3.16 -1.69 -1.82
N ALA A 58 1.83 -1.75 -1.93
CA ALA A 58 1.16 -2.14 -3.17
C ALA A 58 1.47 -1.16 -4.31
N LEU A 59 1.48 0.15 -4.03
CA LEU A 59 1.87 1.18 -5.00
C LEU A 59 3.32 1.04 -5.46
N MET A 60 4.23 0.71 -4.55
CA MET A 60 5.64 0.45 -4.87
C MET A 60 5.84 -0.84 -5.68
N GLU A 61 5.10 -1.91 -5.37
CA GLU A 61 5.18 -3.16 -6.13
C GLU A 61 4.62 -3.00 -7.54
N ALA A 62 3.54 -2.23 -7.72
CA ALA A 62 2.99 -1.90 -9.03
C ALA A 62 3.99 -1.13 -9.92
N ARG A 63 4.85 -0.30 -9.30
CA ARG A 63 5.93 0.42 -9.99
C ARG A 63 7.12 -0.45 -10.35
N ARG A 64 7.34 -1.57 -9.67
CA ARG A 64 8.51 -2.42 -9.95
C ARG A 64 8.32 -3.04 -11.34
N PRO A 65 9.11 -2.67 -12.37
CA PRO A 65 9.12 -3.46 -13.58
C PRO A 65 9.48 -4.87 -13.14
N ARG A 66 8.62 -5.86 -13.46
CA ARG A 66 8.88 -7.28 -13.21
C ARG A 66 10.30 -7.57 -13.65
N ARG A 67 11.25 -7.57 -12.71
CA ARG A 67 12.61 -8.02 -12.99
C ARG A 67 12.41 -9.45 -13.46
N PRO A 68 12.81 -9.83 -14.69
CA PRO A 68 12.89 -11.24 -15.00
C PRO A 68 13.73 -11.83 -13.89
N ALA A 69 13.18 -12.83 -13.19
CA ALA A 69 13.90 -13.58 -12.18
C ALA A 69 15.24 -13.94 -12.82
N THR A 70 16.32 -13.30 -12.37
CA THR A 70 17.63 -13.56 -12.93
C THR A 70 17.92 -15.01 -12.56
N ASP A 71 17.78 -15.90 -13.55
CA ASP A 71 18.16 -17.30 -13.52
C ASP A 71 19.68 -17.37 -13.32
N TRP A 72 20.15 -17.14 -12.09
CA TRP A 72 21.54 -17.40 -11.71
C TRP A 72 21.81 -18.92 -11.57
N ARG A 73 20.83 -19.76 -11.91
CA ARG A 73 20.94 -21.23 -11.89
C ARG A 73 21.50 -21.85 -13.18
N MET A 74 21.93 -21.07 -14.17
CA MET A 74 22.61 -21.58 -15.39
C MET A 74 24.06 -21.10 -15.50
N ALA A 75 24.87 -21.42 -14.50
CA ALA A 75 26.32 -21.48 -14.66
C ALA A 75 26.84 -22.69 -13.88
N ALA A 76 26.74 -23.85 -14.53
CA ALA A 76 27.43 -25.09 -14.17
C ALA A 76 28.59 -25.30 -15.13
#